data_AF-A0AAW1DJP4-F1
#
_entry.id   AF-A0AAW1DJP4-F1
#
_cell.length_a   1.000
_cell.length_b   1.000
_cell.length_c   1.000
_cell.angle_alpha   90.00
_cell.angle_beta   90.00
_cell.angle_gamma   90.00
#
_symmetry.space_group_name_H-M   'P 1'
#
loop_
_entity.id
_entity.type
_entity.pdbx_description
1 polymer ?
#
loop_
_entity_poly.entity_id
_entity_poly.type
_entity_poly.pdbx_seq_one_letter_code
_entity_poly.pdbx_strand_id
1 'polypeptide(L)'
;MKERAYLQNAGKIHNYNTRNKTDIGVPSTRLVKTDLSTEIIARKMYNALPQQTRNLEEKQFKKNLRTLLIKKCYYNLDEYLSDKVTVIFLDFRLPGQQHSPLLPIS
;
A
#
# COMPACT_ATOMS: atom_id res chain seq x y z
N MET A 1 23.11 -7.34 22.63
CA MET A 1 22.21 -7.38 21.46
C MET A 1 21.24 -6.21 21.57
N LYS A 2 21.34 -5.18 20.72
CA LYS A 2 20.35 -4.09 20.69
C LYS A 2 19.13 -4.57 19.90
N GLU A 3 17.99 -4.61 20.56
CA GLU A 3 16.69 -4.94 20.00
C GLU A 3 16.41 -4.06 18.77
N ARG A 4 15.90 -4.66 17.69
CA ARG A 4 15.61 -3.96 16.43
C ARG A 4 14.44 -3.01 16.64
N ALA A 5 14.70 -1.83 17.17
CA ALA A 5 13.73 -0.78 17.53
C ALA A 5 12.93 -0.18 16.35
N TYR A 6 12.83 -0.86 15.21
CA TYR A 6 12.56 -0.22 13.92
C TYR A 6 11.22 -0.56 13.26
N LEU A 7 10.29 -1.27 13.90
CA LEU A 7 8.93 -1.48 13.35
C LEU A 7 7.86 -0.71 14.12
N GLN A 8 8.21 0.48 14.63
CA GLN A 8 7.29 1.34 15.35
C GLN A 8 6.75 2.43 14.41
N ASN A 9 5.43 2.49 14.29
CA ASN A 9 4.74 3.58 13.60
C ASN A 9 4.72 4.81 14.51
N ALA A 10 4.72 6.01 13.92
CA ALA A 10 4.74 7.26 14.68
C ALA A 10 3.55 7.39 15.66
N GLY A 11 2.41 6.74 15.35
CA GLY A 11 1.25 6.69 16.25
C GLY A 11 1.46 5.93 17.56
N LYS A 12 2.51 5.12 17.70
CA LYS A 12 2.87 4.50 18.99
C LYS A 12 3.69 5.46 19.88
N ILE A 13 4.26 6.51 19.31
CA ILE A 13 5.10 7.49 20.00
C ILE A 13 4.30 8.74 20.36
N HIS A 14 3.37 9.16 19.49
CA HIS A 14 2.55 10.35 19.67
C HIS A 14 1.05 10.01 19.70
N ASN A 15 0.34 10.54 20.71
CA ASN A 15 -1.10 10.31 20.88
C ASN A 15 -1.96 11.14 19.90
N TYR A 16 -1.41 12.19 19.30
CA TYR A 16 -2.12 13.04 18.35
C TYR A 16 -1.92 12.59 16.89
N ASN A 17 -2.79 13.07 16.00
CA ASN A 17 -2.72 12.72 14.58
C ASN A 17 -1.58 13.46 13.88
N THR A 18 -0.46 12.76 13.69
CA THR A 18 0.63 13.23 12.84
C THR A 18 0.40 12.82 11.39
N ARG A 19 0.97 13.58 10.45
CA ARG A 19 0.83 13.35 9.00
C ARG A 19 1.20 11.91 8.58
N ASN A 20 2.12 11.28 9.29
CA ASN A 20 2.64 9.94 9.00
C ASN A 20 2.32 8.95 10.13
N LYS A 21 1.25 9.18 10.90
CA LYS A 21 0.89 8.37 12.09
C LYS A 21 0.83 6.87 11.78
N THR A 22 0.30 6.53 10.61
CA THR A 22 0.00 5.16 10.16
C THR A 22 1.17 4.53 9.40
N ASP A 23 2.20 5.29 9.08
CA ASP A 23 3.35 4.84 8.32
C ASP A 23 4.38 4.16 9.21
N ILE A 24 5.04 3.14 8.65
CA ILE A 24 6.17 2.49 9.27
C ILE A 24 7.37 3.44 9.21
N GLY A 25 8.05 3.65 10.34
CA GLY A 25 9.25 4.47 10.38
C GLY A 25 10.33 3.93 9.43
N VAL A 26 10.80 4.77 8.50
CA VAL A 26 11.93 4.44 7.63
C VAL A 26 13.19 5.05 8.26
N PRO A 27 14.21 4.24 8.61
CA PRO A 27 15.44 4.78 9.19
C PRO A 27 16.17 5.65 8.17
N SER A 28 16.62 6.82 8.61
CA SER A 28 17.49 7.66 7.79
C SER A 28 18.90 7.07 7.80
N THR A 29 19.37 6.64 6.63
CA THR A 29 20.73 6.13 6.45
C THR A 29 21.53 7.09 5.57
N ARG A 30 22.85 7.18 5.82
CA ARG A 30 23.76 7.99 4.98
C ARG A 30 24.31 7.22 3.79
N LEU A 31 24.30 5.88 3.86
CA LEU A 31 24.90 5.02 2.85
C LEU A 31 23.83 4.58 1.85
N VAL A 32 24.10 4.81 0.55
CA VAL A 32 23.20 4.39 -0.54
C VAL A 32 22.96 2.88 -0.50
N LYS A 33 24.00 2.08 -0.24
CA LYS A 33 23.88 0.63 -0.15
C LYS A 33 22.91 0.17 0.93
N THR A 34 22.84 0.87 2.06
CA THR A 34 21.88 0.53 3.12
C THR A 34 20.50 1.04 2.77
N ASP A 35 20.36 2.21 2.15
CA ASP A 35 19.06 2.71 1.68
C ASP A 35 18.41 1.79 0.63
N LEU A 36 19.23 1.10 -0.17
CA LEU A 36 18.80 0.06 -1.12
C LEU A 36 18.62 -1.33 -0.48
N SER A 37 18.73 -1.46 0.84
CA SER A 37 18.46 -2.73 1.51
C SER A 37 16.99 -3.12 1.39
N THR A 38 16.74 -4.43 1.32
CA THR A 38 15.38 -4.99 1.23
C THR A 38 14.48 -4.49 2.36
N GLU A 39 15.04 -4.28 3.55
CA GLU A 39 14.28 -3.80 4.71
C GLU A 39 13.79 -2.35 4.55
N ILE A 40 14.64 -1.46 4.04
CA ILE A 40 14.25 -0.05 3.81
C ILE A 40 13.28 0.04 2.64
N ILE A 41 13.56 -0.68 1.55
CA ILE A 41 12.69 -0.72 0.36
C ILE A 41 11.31 -1.26 0.73
N ALA A 42 11.21 -2.36 1.49
CA ALA A 42 9.94 -2.94 1.88
C ALA A 42 9.07 -1.96 2.68
N ARG A 43 9.67 -1.15 3.55
CA ARG A 43 8.96 -0.12 4.31
C ARG A 43 8.46 1.01 3.41
N LYS A 44 9.32 1.50 2.50
CA LYS A 44 8.94 2.53 1.51
C LYS A 44 7.77 2.03 0.66
N MET A 45 7.84 0.78 0.19
CA MET A 45 6.76 0.18 -0.59
C MET A 45 5.47 0.04 0.22
N TYR A 46 5.55 -0.41 1.46
CA TYR A 46 4.38 -0.52 2.33
C TYR A 46 3.72 0.83 2.59
N ASN A 47 4.51 1.88 2.83
CA ASN A 47 4.00 3.23 3.09
C ASN A 47 3.39 3.88 1.85
N ALA A 48 3.82 3.50 0.64
CA ALA A 48 3.22 3.96 -0.61
C ALA A 48 1.79 3.42 -0.81
N LEU A 49 1.41 2.34 -0.11
CA LEU A 49 0.08 1.76 -0.20
C LEU A 49 -0.95 2.56 0.60
N PRO A 50 -2.18 2.71 0.07
CA PRO A 50 -3.25 3.39 0.80
C PRO A 50 -3.63 2.60 2.06
N GLN A 51 -4.03 3.33 3.10
CA GLN A 51 -4.33 2.75 4.41
C GLN A 51 -5.44 1.68 4.37
N GLN A 52 -6.41 1.84 3.47
CA GLN A 52 -7.49 0.87 3.26
C GLN A 52 -6.94 -0.51 2.87
N THR A 53 -5.90 -0.56 2.03
CA THR A 53 -5.25 -1.81 1.64
C THR A 53 -4.38 -2.35 2.77
N ARG A 54 -3.67 -1.46 3.50
CA ARG A 54 -2.83 -1.84 4.64
C ARG A 54 -3.61 -2.48 5.80
N ASN A 55 -4.87 -2.07 5.98
CA ASN A 55 -5.76 -2.58 7.04
C ASN A 55 -6.44 -3.92 6.70
N LEU A 56 -6.22 -4.48 5.52
CA LEU A 56 -6.80 -5.77 5.14
C LEU A 56 -6.15 -6.94 5.91
N GLU A 57 -6.89 -8.03 6.04
CA GLU A 57 -6.33 -9.31 6.52
C GLU A 57 -5.19 -9.78 5.60
N GLU A 58 -4.16 -10.43 6.16
CA GLU A 58 -2.95 -10.84 5.45
C GLU A 58 -3.22 -11.55 4.11
N LYS A 59 -4.20 -12.48 4.09
CA LYS A 59 -4.57 -13.23 2.88
C LYS A 59 -5.11 -12.30 1.79
N GLN A 60 -6.00 -11.39 2.16
CA GLN A 60 -6.62 -10.44 1.23
C GLN A 60 -5.61 -9.39 0.77
N PHE A 61 -4.79 -8.88 1.69
CA PHE A 61 -3.68 -7.99 1.39
C PHE A 61 -2.75 -8.59 0.34
N LYS A 62 -2.28 -9.82 0.55
CA LYS A 62 -1.36 -10.50 -0.36
C LYS A 62 -1.98 -10.74 -1.73
N LYS A 63 -3.26 -11.13 -1.78
CA LYS A 63 -4.00 -11.31 -3.04
C LYS A 63 -4.08 -10.00 -3.82
N ASN A 64 -4.55 -8.93 -3.16
CA ASN A 64 -4.74 -7.63 -3.79
C ASN A 64 -3.41 -7.03 -4.25
N LEU A 65 -2.37 -7.13 -3.42
CA LEU A 65 -1.03 -6.66 -3.78
C LEU A 65 -0.48 -7.40 -5.00
N ARG A 66 -0.64 -8.73 -5.06
CA ARG A 66 -0.23 -9.51 -6.23
C ARG A 66 -0.97 -9.08 -7.49
N THR A 67 -2.30 -8.99 -7.44
CA THR A 67 -3.12 -8.54 -8.58
C THR A 67 -2.69 -7.15 -9.04
N LEU A 68 -2.42 -6.25 -8.10
CA LEU A 68 -1.98 -4.89 -8.39
C LEU A 68 -0.63 -4.86 -9.10
N LEU A 69 0.35 -5.60 -8.57
CA LEU A 69 1.69 -5.67 -9.15
C LEU A 69 1.68 -6.29 -10.55
N ILE A 70 0.87 -7.34 -10.77
CA ILE A 70 0.71 -7.97 -12.08
C ILE A 70 0.02 -7.03 -13.06
N LYS A 71 -1.05 -6.34 -12.64
CA LYS A 71 -1.84 -5.46 -13.50
C LYS A 71 -1.07 -4.22 -13.95
N LYS A 72 -0.25 -3.65 -13.06
CA LYS A 72 0.54 -2.45 -13.35
C LYS A 72 1.87 -2.77 -13.99
N CYS A 73 2.47 -3.93 -13.68
CA CYS A 73 3.72 -4.41 -14.25
C CYS A 73 4.85 -3.37 -14.17
N TYR A 74 5.13 -2.87 -12.95
CA TYR A 74 6.20 -1.89 -12.75
C TYR A 74 7.56 -2.51 -13.11
N TYR A 75 8.37 -1.78 -13.89
CA TYR A 75 9.69 -2.23 -14.30
C TYR A 75 10.77 -1.82 -13.30
N ASN A 76 10.58 -0.67 -12.65
CA ASN A 76 11.52 -0.12 -11.68
C ASN A 76 10.85 0.22 -10.34
N LEU A 77 11.65 0.26 -9.27
CA LEU A 77 11.14 0.60 -7.93
C LEU A 77 10.64 2.05 -7.85
N ASP A 78 11.33 2.97 -8.54
CA ASP A 78 10.96 4.39 -8.54
C ASP A 78 9.59 4.63 -9.18
N GLU A 79 9.23 3.86 -10.22
CA GLU A 79 7.88 3.91 -10.82
C GLU A 79 6.83 3.51 -9.79
N TYR A 80 7.08 2.44 -9.04
CA TYR A 80 6.17 1.98 -7.99
C TYR A 80 6.01 3.04 -6.88
N LEU A 81 7.11 3.65 -6.43
CA LEU A 81 7.09 4.62 -5.34
C LEU A 81 6.50 5.98 -5.75
N SER A 82 6.58 6.33 -7.03
CA SER A 82 6.00 7.56 -7.56
C SER A 82 4.53 7.41 -7.96
N ASP A 83 4.06 6.18 -8.24
CA ASP A 83 2.65 5.95 -8.60
C ASP A 83 1.74 6.16 -7.38
N LYS A 84 0.68 6.94 -7.55
CA LYS A 84 -0.36 7.11 -6.52
C LYS A 84 -1.29 5.91 -6.61
N VAL A 85 -0.86 4.81 -5.98
CA VAL A 85 -1.57 3.54 -5.99
C VAL A 85 -2.96 3.71 -5.36
N THR A 86 -3.98 3.88 -6.20
CA THR A 86 -5.38 3.91 -5.78
C THR A 86 -5.95 2.53 -6.06
N VAL A 87 -6.06 1.70 -5.02
CA VAL A 87 -6.64 0.36 -5.16
C VAL A 87 -8.16 0.52 -5.22
N ILE A 88 -8.67 0.76 -6.43
CA ILE A 88 -10.10 0.62 -6.71
C ILE A 88 -10.41 -0.86 -6.51
N PHE A 89 -11.34 -1.17 -5.60
CA PHE A 89 -11.85 -2.51 -5.36
C PHE A 89 -12.34 -3.14 -6.68
N LEU A 90 -11.48 -3.90 -7.33
CA LEU A 90 -11.75 -4.75 -8.48
C LEU A 90 -11.18 -6.10 -8.05
N ASP A 91 -11.92 -7.10 -7.58
CA ASP A 91 -13.23 -7.58 -8.01
C ASP A 91 -14.07 -8.09 -6.82
N PHE A 92 -15.09 -7.34 -6.40
CA PHE A 92 -16.37 -8.01 -6.13
C PHE A 92 -17.10 -7.99 -7.46
N ARG A 93 -16.80 -8.97 -8.32
CA ARG A 93 -17.73 -9.35 -9.38
C ARG A 93 -18.99 -9.82 -8.65
N LEU A 94 -19.95 -8.93 -8.44
CA LEU A 94 -21.32 -9.35 -8.13
C LEU A 94 -21.83 -10.04 -9.40
N PRO A 95 -22.07 -11.36 -9.39
CA PRO A 95 -22.77 -11.99 -10.49
C PRO A 95 -24.22 -11.48 -10.49
N GLY A 96 -24.58 -10.66 -11.49
CA GLY A 96 -25.98 -10.46 -11.85
C GLY A 96 -26.64 -9.14 -11.45
N GLN A 97 -26.11 -8.00 -11.91
CA GLN A 97 -26.98 -6.82 -12.13
C GLN A 97 -27.30 -6.78 -13.62
N GLN A 98 -28.51 -7.20 -13.98
CA GLN A 98 -29.01 -7.11 -15.35
C GLN A 98 -29.15 -5.63 -15.73
N HIS A 99 -28.65 -5.29 -16.91
CA HIS A 99 -28.86 -3.99 -17.52
C HIS A 99 -30.35 -3.88 -17.88
N SER A 100 -31.13 -3.15 -17.10
CA SER A 100 -32.48 -2.75 -17.54
C SER A 100 -32.31 -1.75 -18.69
N PRO A 101 -32.89 -1.96 -19.88
CA PRO A 101 -32.91 -0.94 -20.92
C PRO A 101 -33.77 0.23 -20.45
N LEU A 102 -33.24 1.45 -20.57
CA LEU A 102 -34.00 2.68 -20.32
C LEU A 102 -35.21 2.70 -21.26
N LEU A 103 -36.41 2.84 -20.70
CA LEU A 103 -37.60 3.11 -21.50
C LEU A 103 -37.47 4.51 -22.14
N PRO A 104 -37.80 4.68 -23.42
CA PRO A 104 -37.82 6.00 -24.04
C PRO A 104 -38.90 6.84 -23.36
N ILE A 105 -38.53 8.05 -22.96
CA ILE A 105 -39.48 9.05 -22.47
C ILE A 105 -40.25 9.55 -23.70
N SER A 106 -41.56 9.33 -23.70
CA SER A 106 -42.53 9.88 -24.66
C SER A 106 -42.73 11.38 -24.48
#